data_AF-A0A9D9DC54-F1
#
_entry.id   AF-A0A9D9DC54-F1
#
_cell.length_a   1.000
_cell.length_b   1.000
_cell.length_c   1.000
_cell.angle_alpha   90.00
_cell.angle_beta   90.00
_cell.angle_gamma   90.00
#
_symmetry.space_group_name_H-M   'P 1'
#
loop_
_entity.id
_entity.type
_entity.pdbx_description
1 polymer ?
#
loop_
_entity_poly.entity_id
_entity_poly.type
_entity_poly.pdbx_seq_one_letter_code
_entity_poly.pdbx_strand_id
1 'polypeptide(L)'
;MSKILTAYFSASGTTRQVGRRLAAAINSDLFEIAPKVPYTRADLDWTNKHSRTSLEMADPKSRPEMAAKLEHPEQYSVIFLGFPIWWYTAPHIINTFLELHQWSGQKIVPFCTSGGSGITRACKEIAPSCPGAQVVNGRHFASSATEEELARWASEVL
;
A
#
# COMPACT_ATOMS: atom_id res chain seq x y z
N MET A 1 10.71 -19.49 -11.30
CA MET A 1 11.03 -18.20 -10.65
C MET A 1 9.72 -17.60 -10.17
N SER A 2 9.65 -17.18 -8.91
CA SER A 2 8.46 -16.54 -8.36
C SER A 2 8.40 -15.07 -8.78
N LYS A 3 7.21 -14.56 -9.13
CA LYS A 3 7.04 -13.19 -9.64
C LYS A 3 7.09 -12.17 -8.51
N ILE A 4 7.36 -10.93 -8.87
CA ILE A 4 7.26 -9.76 -7.98
C ILE A 4 6.03 -8.94 -8.39
N LEU A 5 5.29 -8.48 -7.39
CA LEU A 5 4.16 -7.56 -7.56
C LEU A 5 4.47 -6.23 -6.89
N THR A 6 4.15 -5.12 -7.55
CA THR A 6 4.00 -3.81 -6.94
C THR A 6 2.52 -3.46 -6.89
N ALA A 7 1.92 -3.57 -5.71
CA ALA A 7 0.54 -3.19 -5.43
C ALA A 7 0.51 -1.81 -4.75
N TYR A 8 -0.41 -0.92 -5.13
CA TYR A 8 -0.51 0.39 -4.45
C TYR A 8 -1.93 0.94 -4.39
N PHE A 9 -2.23 1.70 -3.34
CA PHE A 9 -3.37 2.61 -3.27
C PHE A 9 -2.89 4.06 -3.39
N SER A 10 -3.62 4.90 -4.13
CA SER A 10 -3.32 6.33 -4.20
C SER A 10 -4.57 7.17 -4.46
N ALA A 11 -4.93 8.03 -3.50
CA ALA A 11 -6.08 8.92 -3.66
C ALA A 11 -5.79 10.17 -4.50
N SER A 12 -4.59 10.75 -4.38
CA SER A 12 -4.18 11.98 -5.08
C SER A 12 -3.09 11.77 -6.14
N GLY A 13 -2.64 10.53 -6.35
CA GLY A 13 -1.67 10.18 -7.39
C GLY A 13 -0.20 10.18 -6.97
N THR A 14 0.17 10.69 -5.79
CA THR A 14 1.57 10.70 -5.33
C THR A 14 2.16 9.28 -5.23
N THR A 15 1.49 8.41 -4.49
CA THR A 15 1.89 7.01 -4.34
C THR A 15 1.82 6.24 -5.66
N ARG A 16 0.88 6.59 -6.55
CA ARG A 16 0.77 6.02 -7.90
C ARG A 16 2.04 6.28 -8.70
N GLN A 17 2.59 7.49 -8.64
CA GLN A 17 3.83 7.83 -9.35
C GLN A 17 5.00 7.00 -8.83
N VAL A 18 5.17 6.93 -7.51
CA VAL A 18 6.24 6.13 -6.87
C VAL A 18 6.09 4.65 -7.18
N GLY A 19 4.88 4.09 -7.06
CA GLY A 19 4.61 2.68 -7.35
C GLY A 19 4.86 2.31 -8.80
N ARG A 20 4.49 3.17 -9.75
CA ARG A 20 4.79 2.97 -11.18
C ARG A 20 6.29 2.99 -11.47
N ARG A 21 7.02 3.96 -10.92
CA ARG A 21 8.49 4.04 -11.06
C ARG A 21 9.16 2.81 -10.46
N LEU A 22 8.73 2.39 -9.27
CA LEU A 22 9.26 1.19 -8.63
C LEU A 22 9.05 -0.03 -9.51
N ALA A 23 7.83 -0.24 -10.01
CA ALA A 23 7.53 -1.39 -10.86
C ALA A 23 8.33 -1.40 -12.16
N ALA A 24 8.52 -0.24 -12.79
CA ALA A 24 9.39 -0.10 -13.95
C ALA A 24 10.86 -0.43 -13.60
N ALA A 25 11.35 0.11 -12.48
CA ALA A 25 12.75 -0.04 -12.05
C ALA A 25 13.13 -1.49 -11.72
N ILE A 26 12.18 -2.33 -11.28
CA ILE A 26 12.43 -3.73 -10.92
C ILE A 26 11.76 -4.73 -11.85
N ASN A 27 11.10 -4.25 -12.92
CA ASN A 27 10.34 -5.05 -13.87
C ASN A 27 9.32 -6.00 -13.18
N SER A 28 8.52 -5.45 -12.26
CA SER A 28 7.46 -6.18 -11.56
C SER A 28 6.09 -5.94 -12.19
N ASP A 29 5.16 -6.86 -11.92
CA ASP A 29 3.75 -6.63 -12.24
C ASP A 29 3.22 -5.46 -11.41
N LEU A 30 2.25 -4.72 -11.95
CA LEU A 30 1.67 -3.54 -11.29
C LEU A 30 0.18 -3.75 -11.04
N PHE A 31 -0.25 -3.56 -9.79
CA PHE A 31 -1.66 -3.64 -9.41
C PHE A 31 -2.09 -2.38 -8.65
N GLU A 32 -3.17 -1.75 -9.11
CA GLU A 32 -3.80 -0.64 -8.39
C GLU A 32 -4.90 -1.16 -7.47
N ILE A 33 -4.76 -0.91 -6.18
CA ILE A 33 -5.78 -1.12 -5.15
C ILE A 33 -6.81 0.00 -5.28
N ALA A 34 -7.68 -0.11 -6.28
CA ALA A 34 -8.69 0.90 -6.56
C ALA A 34 -9.92 0.69 -5.65
N PRO A 35 -10.44 1.72 -4.95
CA PRO A 35 -11.71 1.63 -4.26
C PRO A 35 -12.87 1.51 -5.26
N LYS A 36 -13.91 0.76 -4.89
CA LYS A 36 -15.14 0.65 -5.68
C LYS A 36 -15.82 2.01 -5.87
N VAL A 37 -15.78 2.84 -4.82
CA VAL A 37 -16.21 4.24 -4.86
C VAL A 37 -14.97 5.13 -4.73
N PRO A 38 -14.55 5.84 -5.79
CA PRO A 38 -13.40 6.75 -5.75
C PRO A 38 -13.50 7.79 -4.63
N TYR A 39 -12.38 8.12 -4.00
CA TYR A 39 -12.33 9.18 -2.99
C TYR A 39 -12.42 10.56 -3.67
N THR A 40 -13.35 11.37 -3.22
CA THR A 40 -13.49 12.76 -3.66
C THR A 40 -12.60 13.69 -2.84
N ARG A 41 -12.45 14.95 -3.27
CA ARG A 41 -11.73 15.96 -2.49
C ARG A 41 -12.37 16.20 -1.11
N ALA A 42 -13.69 16.13 -1.01
CA ALA A 42 -14.42 16.29 0.25
C ALA A 42 -14.20 15.10 1.20
N ASP A 43 -14.06 13.89 0.65
CA ASP A 43 -13.77 12.70 1.44
C ASP A 43 -12.39 12.76 2.09
N LEU A 44 -11.42 13.37 1.40
CA LEU A 44 -10.02 13.51 1.82
C LEU A 44 -9.77 14.71 2.74
N ASP A 45 -10.82 15.47 3.09
CA ASP A 45 -10.69 16.60 4.00
C ASP A 45 -10.47 16.11 5.44
N TRP A 46 -9.20 16.04 5.83
CA TRP A 46 -8.77 15.62 7.16
C TRP A 46 -9.15 16.60 8.27
N THR A 47 -9.52 17.85 7.94
CA THR A 47 -9.97 18.83 8.94
C THR A 47 -11.45 18.64 9.30
N ASN A 48 -12.21 18.02 8.41
CA ASN A 48 -13.61 17.68 8.62
C ASN A 48 -13.74 16.29 9.28
N LYS A 49 -14.11 16.25 10.56
CA LYS A 49 -14.31 15.00 11.32
C LYS A 49 -15.41 14.07 10.76
N HIS A 50 -16.26 14.58 9.87
CA HIS A 50 -17.31 13.81 9.20
C HIS A 50 -16.97 13.47 7.75
N SER A 51 -15.75 13.80 7.28
CA SER A 51 -15.30 13.32 5.97
C SER A 51 -15.19 11.80 5.99
N ARG A 52 -15.35 11.18 4.81
CA ARG A 52 -15.26 9.73 4.68
C ARG A 52 -13.94 9.19 5.23
N THR A 53 -12.81 9.83 4.94
CA THR A 53 -11.51 9.37 5.47
C THR A 53 -11.40 9.55 6.98
N SER A 54 -11.94 10.62 7.56
CA SER A 54 -11.98 10.77 9.02
C SER A 54 -12.83 9.70 9.70
N LEU A 55 -13.99 9.35 9.13
CA LEU A 55 -14.85 8.30 9.65
C LEU A 55 -14.24 6.91 9.48
N GLU A 56 -13.68 6.62 8.30
CA GLU A 56 -12.99 5.35 8.04
C GLU A 56 -11.84 5.18 9.03
N MET A 57 -10.94 6.16 9.16
CA MET A 57 -9.75 6.05 10.01
C MET A 57 -10.03 6.10 11.52
N ALA A 58 -11.23 6.55 11.92
CA ALA A 58 -11.69 6.49 13.30
C ALA A 58 -12.29 5.12 13.67
N ASP A 59 -12.71 4.31 12.70
CA ASP A 59 -13.22 2.96 12.90
C ASP A 59 -12.21 1.90 12.44
N PRO A 60 -11.50 1.23 13.37
CA PRO A 60 -10.53 0.18 13.04
C PRO A 60 -11.13 -1.01 12.26
N LYS A 61 -12.45 -1.18 12.29
CA LYS A 61 -13.17 -2.24 11.56
C LYS A 61 -13.57 -1.83 10.15
N SER A 62 -13.38 -0.57 9.77
CA SER A 62 -13.67 -0.08 8.42
C SER A 62 -12.92 -0.92 7.38
N ARG A 63 -13.62 -1.36 6.33
CA ARG A 63 -13.08 -2.12 5.20
C ARG A 63 -13.65 -1.59 3.88
N PRO A 64 -13.11 -0.49 3.34
CA PRO A 64 -13.59 0.09 2.09
C PRO A 64 -13.53 -0.93 0.94
N GLU A 65 -14.65 -1.11 0.24
CA GLU A 65 -14.74 -2.07 -0.88
C GLU A 65 -13.76 -1.71 -2.01
N MET A 66 -13.11 -2.74 -2.57
CA MET A 66 -12.26 -2.62 -3.75
C MET A 66 -13.05 -2.81 -5.04
N ALA A 67 -12.64 -2.13 -6.11
CA ALA A 67 -13.23 -2.25 -7.43
C ALA A 67 -12.96 -3.61 -8.09
N ALA A 68 -11.79 -4.20 -7.79
CA ALA A 68 -11.37 -5.51 -8.29
C ALA A 68 -10.48 -6.21 -7.25
N LYS A 69 -10.43 -7.54 -7.30
CA LYS A 69 -9.49 -8.36 -6.51
C LYS A 69 -8.24 -8.63 -7.33
N LEU A 70 -7.14 -8.98 -6.65
CA LEU A 70 -5.96 -9.48 -7.33
C LEU A 70 -6.21 -10.94 -7.72
N GLU A 71 -6.07 -11.25 -9.00
CA GLU A 71 -6.14 -12.62 -9.48
C GLU A 71 -4.79 -13.33 -9.28
N HIS A 72 -4.85 -14.58 -8.85
CA HIS A 72 -3.67 -15.43 -8.66
C HIS A 72 -2.59 -14.84 -7.74
N PRO A 73 -2.90 -14.41 -6.50
CA PRO A 73 -1.90 -13.88 -5.57
C PRO A 73 -0.75 -14.87 -5.26
N GLU A 74 -1.01 -16.18 -5.38
CA GLU A 74 -0.07 -17.27 -5.12
C GLU A 74 1.15 -17.30 -6.05
N GLN A 75 1.08 -16.67 -7.24
CA GLN A 75 2.19 -16.64 -8.18
C GLN A 75 3.33 -15.69 -7.76
N TYR A 76 3.04 -14.80 -6.81
CA TYR A 76 3.96 -13.78 -6.32
C TYR A 76 4.64 -14.23 -5.04
N SER A 77 5.96 -14.11 -4.96
CA SER A 77 6.72 -14.34 -3.71
C SER A 77 6.94 -13.05 -2.93
N VAL A 78 7.04 -11.92 -3.63
CA VAL A 78 7.30 -10.60 -3.04
C VAL A 78 6.26 -9.61 -3.53
N ILE A 79 5.67 -8.88 -2.59
CA ILE A 79 4.68 -7.85 -2.83
C ILE A 79 5.20 -6.55 -2.24
N PHE A 80 5.60 -5.62 -3.10
CA PHE A 80 5.81 -4.22 -2.73
C PHE A 80 4.45 -3.56 -2.56
N LEU A 81 4.14 -3.09 -1.36
CA LEU A 81 2.82 -2.60 -0.99
C LEU A 81 2.85 -1.09 -0.67
N GLY A 82 2.33 -0.29 -1.59
CA GLY A 82 2.37 1.17 -1.55
C GLY A 82 1.10 1.82 -1.03
N PHE A 83 1.22 2.79 -0.13
CA PHE A 83 0.08 3.61 0.31
C PHE A 83 0.49 5.00 0.80
N PRO A 84 -0.39 6.01 0.72
CA PRO A 84 -0.19 7.24 1.48
C PRO A 84 -0.33 6.97 2.98
N ILE A 85 0.31 7.75 3.84
CA ILE A 85 0.02 7.71 5.29
C ILE A 85 -1.20 8.57 5.60
N TRP A 86 -2.22 7.96 6.21
CA TRP A 86 -3.40 8.64 6.78
C TRP A 86 -3.40 8.45 8.28
N TRP A 87 -3.49 9.55 9.04
CA TRP A 87 -3.53 9.52 10.51
C TRP A 87 -2.45 8.61 11.14
N TYR A 88 -1.22 8.71 10.64
CA TYR A 88 -0.03 7.97 11.08
C TYR A 88 -0.02 6.46 10.78
N THR A 89 -0.96 5.97 9.97
CA THR A 89 -1.01 4.55 9.56
C THR A 89 -1.46 4.37 8.10
N ALA A 90 -1.65 3.11 7.68
CA ALA A 90 -2.15 2.77 6.35
C ALA A 90 -3.66 3.04 6.23
N PRO A 91 -4.16 3.51 5.09
CA PRO A 91 -5.58 3.57 4.80
C PRO A 91 -6.23 2.18 4.89
N HIS A 92 -7.46 2.08 5.43
CA HIS A 92 -8.09 0.78 5.68
C HIS A 92 -8.43 -0.05 4.43
N ILE A 93 -8.39 0.55 3.24
CA ILE A 93 -8.45 -0.24 1.99
C ILE A 93 -7.24 -1.17 1.85
N ILE A 94 -6.11 -0.87 2.49
CA ILE A 94 -4.94 -1.76 2.56
C ILE A 94 -5.26 -3.00 3.40
N ASN A 95 -5.95 -2.84 4.54
CA ASN A 95 -6.44 -3.99 5.32
C ASN A 95 -7.37 -4.85 4.46
N THR A 96 -8.28 -4.21 3.71
CA THR A 96 -9.20 -4.91 2.80
C THR A 96 -8.44 -5.70 1.74
N PHE A 97 -7.44 -5.11 1.09
CA PHE A 97 -6.60 -5.81 0.11
C PHE A 97 -5.90 -7.02 0.72
N LEU A 98 -5.32 -6.88 1.92
CA LEU A 98 -4.61 -7.96 2.57
C LEU A 98 -5.57 -9.08 3.01
N GLU A 99 -6.72 -8.75 3.59
CA GLU A 99 -7.68 -9.74 4.12
C GLU A 99 -8.46 -10.49 3.04
N LEU A 100 -8.51 -9.95 1.81
CA LEU A 100 -9.15 -10.61 0.67
C LEU A 100 -8.38 -11.81 0.10
N HIS A 101 -7.11 -11.98 0.50
CA HIS A 101 -6.22 -13.00 -0.05
C HIS A 101 -5.55 -13.78 1.07
N GLN A 102 -5.14 -15.02 0.79
CA GLN A 102 -4.28 -15.77 1.70
C GLN A 102 -2.83 -15.56 1.33
N TRP A 103 -2.05 -15.10 2.30
CA TRP A 103 -0.63 -14.89 2.17
C TRP A 103 0.09 -15.94 3.02
N SER A 104 0.58 -17.01 2.39
CA SER A 104 1.36 -18.05 3.05
C SER A 104 2.78 -18.08 2.48
N GLY A 105 3.74 -17.59 3.26
CA GLY A 105 5.16 -17.59 2.89
C GLY A 105 5.58 -16.47 1.93
N GLN A 106 4.66 -15.62 1.45
CA GLN A 106 5.02 -14.41 0.71
C GLN A 106 5.64 -13.34 1.62
N LYS A 107 6.51 -12.52 1.04
CA LYS A 107 7.12 -11.35 1.66
C LYS A 107 6.36 -10.09 1.26
N ILE A 108 5.82 -9.36 2.24
CA ILE A 108 5.23 -8.05 2.03
C ILE A 108 6.26 -6.98 2.38
N VAL A 109 6.56 -6.10 1.42
CA VAL A 109 7.49 -4.99 1.56
C VAL A 109 6.71 -3.67 1.47
N PRO A 110 6.31 -3.06 2.59
CA PRO A 110 5.56 -1.82 2.56
C PRO A 110 6.42 -0.66 2.06
N PHE A 111 5.81 0.28 1.36
CA PHE A 111 6.36 1.61 1.16
C PHE A 111 5.26 2.66 1.29
N CYS A 112 5.64 3.88 1.65
CA CYS A 112 4.67 4.95 1.78
C CYS A 112 5.15 6.27 1.25
N THR A 113 4.19 7.14 1.00
CA THR A 113 4.40 8.57 0.76
C THR A 113 3.62 9.34 1.82
N SER A 114 4.18 10.40 2.39
CA SER A 114 3.47 11.19 3.40
C SER A 114 3.89 12.67 3.37
N GLY A 115 3.22 13.49 4.19
CA GLY A 115 3.64 14.85 4.50
C GLY A 115 4.74 14.95 5.57
N GLY A 116 5.42 13.85 5.91
CA GLY A 116 6.52 13.82 6.88
C GLY A 116 6.44 12.69 7.93
N SER A 117 5.31 12.00 8.04
CA SER A 117 5.17 10.84 8.93
C SER A 117 5.89 9.60 8.39
N GLY A 118 6.55 8.86 9.28
CA GLY A 118 7.20 7.58 8.96
C GLY A 118 6.21 6.42 8.79
N ILE A 119 6.73 5.26 8.34
CA ILE A 119 5.94 4.08 8.00
C ILE A 119 5.87 3.01 9.10
N THR A 120 6.76 3.08 10.10
CA THR A 120 6.97 1.99 11.08
C THR A 120 5.69 1.54 11.78
N ARG A 121 4.81 2.48 12.15
CA ARG A 121 3.52 2.17 12.77
C ARG A 121 2.60 1.41 11.82
N ALA A 122 2.47 1.90 10.58
CA ALA A 122 1.64 1.27 9.55
C ALA A 122 2.05 -0.20 9.30
N CYS A 123 3.36 -0.48 9.19
CA CYS A 123 3.86 -1.85 9.00
C CYS A 123 3.39 -2.80 10.11
N LYS A 124 3.41 -2.34 11.37
CA LYS A 124 2.96 -3.14 12.52
C LYS A 124 1.45 -3.36 12.51
N GLU A 125 0.68 -2.35 12.14
CA GLU A 125 -0.79 -2.40 12.18
C GLU A 125 -1.40 -3.20 11.01
N ILE A 126 -0.72 -3.31 9.86
CA ILE A 126 -1.20 -4.13 8.74
C ILE A 126 -0.83 -5.61 8.86
N ALA A 127 0.20 -5.96 9.64
CA ALA A 127 0.68 -7.35 9.74
C ALA A 127 -0.42 -8.36 10.17
N PRO A 128 -1.34 -8.05 11.10
CA PRO A 128 -2.45 -8.94 11.43
C PRO A 128 -3.44 -9.19 10.27
N SER A 129 -3.50 -8.31 9.26
CA SER A 129 -4.39 -8.46 8.09
C SER A 129 -3.85 -9.41 7.02
N CYS A 130 -2.60 -9.87 7.13
CA CYS A 130 -2.00 -10.86 6.22
C CYS A 130 -1.30 -11.99 6.98
N PRO A 131 -2.04 -12.80 7.75
CA PRO A 131 -1.47 -13.87 8.54
C PRO A 131 -0.76 -14.88 7.64
N GLY A 132 0.47 -15.27 8.02
CA GLY A 132 1.32 -16.19 7.25
C GLY A 132 2.29 -15.50 6.29
N ALA A 133 2.14 -14.19 6.05
CA ALA A 133 3.12 -13.41 5.30
C ALA A 133 4.26 -12.93 6.20
N GLN A 134 5.45 -12.77 5.61
CA GLN A 134 6.54 -12.02 6.23
C GLN A 134 6.40 -10.54 5.89
N VAL A 135 5.89 -9.73 6.82
CA VAL A 135 5.87 -8.27 6.67
C VAL A 135 7.20 -7.71 7.17
N VAL A 136 7.97 -7.10 6.27
CA VAL A 136 9.25 -6.46 6.63
C VAL A 136 9.06 -4.98 6.97
N ASN A 137 10.09 -4.37 7.54
CA ASN A 137 10.12 -2.92 7.69
C ASN A 137 10.08 -2.25 6.32
N GLY A 138 9.10 -1.39 6.12
CA GLY A 138 8.96 -0.61 4.90
C GLY A 138 9.80 0.66 4.88
N ARG A 139 9.70 1.41 3.78
CA ARG A 139 10.40 2.68 3.57
C ARG A 139 9.47 3.80 3.15
N HIS A 140 9.74 5.01 3.66
CA HIS A 140 9.10 6.23 3.17
C HIS A 140 9.84 6.76 1.94
N PHE A 141 9.08 7.19 0.93
CA PHE A 141 9.61 7.85 -0.26
C PHE A 141 8.95 9.20 -0.50
N ALA A 142 9.77 10.17 -0.92
CA ALA A 142 9.27 11.40 -1.50
C ALA A 142 8.64 11.14 -2.87
N SER A 143 7.75 12.04 -3.31
CA SER A 143 7.18 11.99 -4.67
C SER A 143 8.24 12.05 -5.78
N SER A 144 9.39 12.66 -5.47
CA SER A 144 10.54 12.82 -6.36
C SER A 144 11.51 11.63 -6.36
N ALA A 145 11.22 10.54 -5.63
CA ALA A 145 12.08 9.36 -5.62
C ALA A 145 12.36 8.89 -7.06
N THR A 146 13.63 8.64 -7.35
CA THR A 146 14.10 8.26 -8.69
C THR A 146 14.06 6.74 -8.88
N GLU A 147 14.11 6.28 -10.12
CA GLU A 147 14.14 4.84 -10.43
C GLU A 147 15.38 4.17 -9.84
N GLU A 148 16.54 4.85 -9.83
CA GLU A 148 17.78 4.31 -9.25
C GLU A 148 17.68 4.16 -7.73
N GLU A 149 17.06 5.11 -7.04
CA GLU A 149 16.81 5.01 -5.59
C GLU A 149 15.90 3.82 -5.29
N LEU A 150 14.80 3.69 -6.05
CA LEU A 150 13.82 2.63 -5.89
C LEU A 150 14.40 1.24 -6.20
N ALA A 151 15.17 1.12 -7.29
CA ALA A 151 15.87 -0.12 -7.66
C ALA A 151 16.89 -0.54 -6.61
N ARG A 152 17.66 0.41 -6.06
CA ARG A 152 18.63 0.14 -5.00
C ARG A 152 17.94 -0.40 -3.76
N TRP A 153 16.91 0.30 -3.29
CA TRP A 153 16.15 -0.15 -2.12
C TRP A 153 15.50 -1.52 -2.36
N ALA A 154 14.92 -1.76 -3.53
CA ALA A 154 14.34 -3.06 -3.84
C ALA A 154 15.38 -4.17 -3.80
N SER A 155 16.60 -3.94 -4.29
CA SER A 155 17.70 -4.92 -4.21
C SER A 155 18.12 -5.23 -2.77
N GLU A 156 18.01 -4.28 -1.84
CA GLU A 156 18.33 -4.48 -0.42
C GLU A 156 17.30 -5.36 0.30
N VAL A 157 16.05 -5.32 -0.16
CA VAL A 157 14.92 -5.99 0.49
C VAL A 157 14.43 -7.23 -0.25
N LEU A 158 14.99 -7.58 -1.41
CA LEU A 158 14.72 -8.84 -2.08
C LEU A 158 15.54 -9.94 -1.41
#